data_AF-A0A6J1NM09-F1
#
_entry.id   AF-A0A6J1NM09-F1
#
_cell.length_a   1.000
_cell.length_b   1.000
_cell.length_c   1.000
_cell.angle_alpha   90.00
_cell.angle_beta   90.00
_cell.angle_gamma   90.00
#
_symmetry.space_group_name_H-M   'P 1'
#
loop_
_entity.id
_entity.type
_entity.pdbx_description
1 polymer ?
#
loop_
_entity_poly.entity_id
_entity_poly.type
_entity_poly.pdbx_seq_one_letter_code
_entity_poly.pdbx_strand_id
1 'polypeptide(L)'
;MPDGDGIPHLVDLEEPVDELTFDAASRSGSNNAYWLFTRRNPTNRQVLVNGNANSIRNSNYNGNRPTKVIAHGWNSKGSSDLNPAITAAFLANGDVNVIVLDWSRAASGTYTLSVRAVPDVGRQLANFLQFLFNTAGGNWNNVHLTGHSLGSHVMGNAGRFAPARPVRITGMDPAGPQWGGNSNALNRNNGVYVESIHTDGGLLGIMDPISDADFYPNGGRNPQPGCWTSACSHSRAHELFASSVRTNHFVGRRCNNLTQARNVQCTGATLNMGNTQLGKRGSGLFGLRTGSSWPF
;
A
#
# COMPACT_ATOMS: atom_id res chain seq x y z
N MET A 1 -12.03 -10.39 9.53
CA MET A 1 -10.89 -9.64 8.94
C MET A 1 -10.38 -8.63 9.97
N PRO A 2 -9.08 -8.35 10.04
CA PRO A 2 -8.53 -7.39 10.99
C PRO A 2 -8.68 -5.94 10.50
N ASP A 3 -8.73 -5.01 11.44
CA ASP A 3 -8.45 -3.60 11.17
C ASP A 3 -6.95 -3.28 11.20
N GLY A 4 -6.61 -2.01 11.02
CA GLY A 4 -5.22 -1.53 10.96
C GLY A 4 -4.48 -1.55 12.29
N ASP A 5 -5.19 -1.80 13.38
CA ASP A 5 -4.65 -1.94 14.74
C ASP A 5 -4.62 -3.44 15.16
N GLY A 6 -4.92 -4.35 14.21
CA GLY A 6 -4.85 -5.79 14.38
C GLY A 6 -6.06 -6.43 15.06
N ILE A 7 -7.14 -5.67 15.31
CA ILE A 7 -8.34 -6.18 15.97
C ILE A 7 -9.22 -6.92 14.95
N PRO A 8 -9.59 -8.19 15.19
CA PRO A 8 -10.41 -8.97 14.27
C PRO A 8 -11.90 -8.62 14.37
N HIS A 9 -12.55 -8.53 13.21
CA HIS A 9 -13.99 -8.28 13.05
C HIS A 9 -14.64 -9.40 12.22
N LEU A 10 -15.86 -9.80 12.58
CA LEU A 10 -16.69 -10.68 11.75
C LEU A 10 -17.14 -9.92 10.50
N VAL A 11 -17.12 -10.60 9.35
CA VAL A 11 -17.44 -9.99 8.06
C VAL A 11 -18.38 -10.92 7.30
N ASP A 12 -19.50 -10.36 6.84
CA ASP A 12 -20.36 -10.96 5.84
C ASP A 12 -19.94 -10.45 4.45
N LEU A 13 -19.56 -11.38 3.56
CA LEU A 13 -19.10 -11.07 2.21
C LEU A 13 -20.24 -10.94 1.20
N GLU A 14 -21.47 -11.28 1.60
CA GLU A 14 -22.67 -11.20 0.77
C GLU A 14 -23.59 -10.05 1.21
N GLU A 15 -23.17 -9.27 2.21
CA GLU A 15 -23.93 -8.14 2.72
C GLU A 15 -24.23 -7.13 1.60
N PRO A 16 -25.52 -6.84 1.32
CA PRO A 16 -25.91 -5.90 0.29
C PRO A 16 -25.43 -4.50 0.67
N VAL A 17 -24.92 -3.78 -0.33
CA VAL A 17 -24.45 -2.42 -0.13
C VAL A 17 -25.59 -1.44 -0.35
N ASP A 18 -25.95 -0.69 0.68
CA ASP A 18 -26.92 0.40 0.59
C ASP A 18 -26.34 1.56 -0.24
N GLU A 19 -26.99 1.90 -1.35
CA GLU A 19 -26.48 2.88 -2.32
C GLU A 19 -26.37 4.30 -1.74
N LEU A 20 -27.23 4.68 -0.79
CA LEU A 20 -27.16 6.00 -0.14
C LEU A 20 -25.92 6.10 0.77
N THR A 21 -25.65 5.05 1.56
CA THR A 21 -24.44 4.97 2.39
C THR A 21 -23.18 4.92 1.54
N PHE A 22 -23.21 4.16 0.43
CA PHE A 22 -22.12 4.12 -0.53
C PHE A 22 -21.84 5.51 -1.10
N ASP A 23 -22.86 6.19 -1.64
CA ASP A 23 -22.71 7.51 -2.25
C ASP A 23 -22.15 8.54 -1.25
N ALA A 24 -22.65 8.53 -0.02
CA ALA A 24 -22.19 9.42 1.04
C ALA A 24 -20.72 9.16 1.44
N ALA A 25 -20.25 7.92 1.32
CA ALA A 25 -18.90 7.52 1.72
C ALA A 25 -17.89 7.68 0.57
N SER A 26 -18.25 7.27 -0.65
CA SER A 26 -17.31 7.05 -1.76
C SER A 26 -17.28 8.16 -2.80
N ARG A 27 -18.38 8.87 -3.08
CA ARG A 27 -18.45 9.77 -4.26
C ARG A 27 -17.73 11.10 -4.08
N SER A 28 -17.67 11.62 -2.86
CA SER A 28 -17.03 12.90 -2.61
C SER A 28 -15.56 12.76 -2.24
N GLY A 29 -14.66 13.25 -3.11
CA GLY A 29 -13.23 13.35 -2.80
C GLY A 29 -12.91 14.23 -1.58
N SER A 30 -13.88 14.98 -1.05
CA SER A 30 -13.77 15.71 0.22
C SER A 30 -13.69 14.80 1.45
N ASN A 31 -14.08 13.53 1.30
CA ASN A 31 -14.05 12.56 2.39
C ASN A 31 -12.66 11.98 2.64
N ASN A 32 -11.73 12.16 1.70
CA ASN A 32 -10.35 11.78 1.86
C ASN A 32 -9.55 12.95 2.45
N ALA A 33 -8.64 12.65 3.37
CA ALA A 33 -7.66 13.60 3.83
C ALA A 33 -6.25 13.18 3.40
N TYR A 34 -5.47 14.15 2.95
CA TYR A 34 -4.11 13.94 2.46
C TYR A 34 -3.13 14.57 3.45
N TRP A 35 -2.52 13.76 4.30
CA TRP A 35 -1.66 14.22 5.39
C TRP A 35 -0.21 14.22 4.95
N LEU A 36 0.35 15.41 4.80
CA LEU A 36 1.75 15.60 4.45
C LEU A 36 2.65 15.53 5.69
N PHE A 37 3.70 14.71 5.55
CA PHE A 37 4.85 14.66 6.43
C PHE A 37 6.12 14.88 5.62
N THR A 38 7.05 15.62 6.20
CA THR A 38 8.40 15.84 5.67
C THR A 38 9.38 15.80 6.83
N ARG A 39 10.69 15.89 6.55
CA ARG A 39 11.70 16.04 7.63
C ARG A 39 11.49 17.27 8.50
N ARG A 40 10.78 18.30 8.01
CA ARG A 40 10.45 19.53 8.77
C ARG A 40 9.26 19.35 9.71
N ASN A 41 8.45 18.32 9.48
CA ASN A 41 7.26 18.01 10.27
C ASN A 41 7.06 16.48 10.34
N PRO A 42 8.00 15.74 10.93
CA PRO A 42 8.03 14.28 10.82
C PRO A 42 6.89 13.59 11.59
N THR A 43 6.33 14.27 12.61
CA THR A 43 5.27 13.75 13.48
C THR A 43 3.99 14.58 13.43
N ASN A 44 4.07 15.83 12.96
CA ASN A 44 2.94 16.75 12.88
C ASN A 44 2.44 16.87 11.44
N ARG A 45 1.26 16.30 11.15
CA ARG A 45 0.69 16.35 9.80
C ARG A 45 0.34 17.78 9.37
N GLN A 46 0.54 18.08 8.09
CA GLN A 46 -0.09 19.21 7.40
C GLN A 46 -1.13 18.67 6.43
N VAL A 47 -2.37 19.19 6.46
CA VAL A 47 -3.45 18.68 5.61
C VAL A 47 -3.43 19.40 4.27
N LEU A 48 -3.25 18.63 3.20
CA LEU A 48 -3.39 19.08 1.82
C LEU A 48 -4.83 18.85 1.38
N VAL A 49 -5.45 19.88 0.79
CA VAL A 49 -6.86 19.86 0.39
C VAL A 49 -6.95 19.98 -1.13
N ASN A 50 -7.59 19.00 -1.76
CA ASN A 50 -7.79 18.99 -3.20
C ASN A 50 -8.56 20.24 -3.66
N GLY A 51 -8.09 20.91 -4.71
CA GLY A 51 -8.66 22.18 -5.19
C GLY A 51 -8.29 23.43 -4.37
N ASN A 52 -7.57 23.30 -3.25
CA ASN A 52 -7.13 24.43 -2.43
C ASN A 52 -5.61 24.62 -2.52
N ALA A 53 -5.15 25.50 -3.43
CA ALA A 53 -3.73 25.76 -3.64
C ALA A 53 -3.01 26.33 -2.40
N ASN A 54 -3.72 27.08 -1.55
CA ASN A 54 -3.14 27.66 -0.33
C ASN A 54 -2.76 26.58 0.69
N SER A 55 -3.53 25.48 0.76
CA SER A 55 -3.18 24.34 1.62
C SER A 55 -1.82 23.73 1.25
N ILE A 56 -1.45 23.76 -0.04
CA ILE A 56 -0.16 23.28 -0.54
C ILE A 56 0.93 24.33 -0.32
N ARG A 57 0.69 25.58 -0.71
CA ARG A 57 1.67 26.68 -0.62
C ARG A 57 2.11 26.99 0.81
N ASN A 58 1.22 26.79 1.78
CA ASN A 58 1.49 27.00 3.21
C ASN A 58 2.01 25.74 3.92
N SER A 59 2.28 24.67 3.17
CA SER A 59 2.83 23.41 3.70
C SER A 59 4.34 23.32 3.46
N ASN A 60 4.95 22.24 3.96
CA ASN A 60 6.33 21.88 3.70
C ASN A 60 6.53 21.12 2.38
N TYR A 61 5.49 20.99 1.54
CA TYR A 61 5.59 20.27 0.28
C TYR A 61 6.64 20.89 -0.63
N ASN A 62 7.41 20.03 -1.31
CA ASN A 62 8.43 20.47 -2.25
C ASN A 62 8.39 19.59 -3.50
N GLY A 63 7.97 20.18 -4.62
CA GLY A 63 7.80 19.48 -5.89
C GLY A 63 9.08 18.92 -6.52
N ASN A 64 10.26 19.33 -6.05
CA ASN A 64 11.54 18.78 -6.50
C ASN A 64 11.94 17.49 -5.75
N ARG A 65 11.19 17.11 -4.72
CA ARG A 65 11.45 15.91 -3.92
C ARG A 65 10.57 14.75 -4.37
N PRO A 66 11.05 13.50 -4.24
CA PRO A 66 10.20 12.33 -4.46
C PRO A 66 8.96 12.35 -3.58
N THR A 67 7.84 11.87 -4.13
CA THR A 67 6.57 11.77 -3.43
C THR A 67 6.26 10.31 -3.13
N LYS A 68 6.07 10.01 -1.86
CA LYS A 68 5.71 8.69 -1.32
C LYS A 68 4.28 8.77 -0.82
N VAL A 69 3.40 7.88 -1.25
CA VAL A 69 2.01 7.85 -0.78
C VAL A 69 1.74 6.55 -0.04
N ILE A 70 1.06 6.61 1.10
CA ILE A 70 0.70 5.47 1.93
C ILE A 70 -0.83 5.42 2.04
N ALA A 71 -1.43 4.24 1.78
CA ALA A 71 -2.84 3.98 2.10
C ALA A 71 -2.98 2.78 3.04
N HIS A 72 -3.80 3.00 4.07
CA HIS A 72 -4.24 1.97 4.99
C HIS A 72 -5.31 1.05 4.37
N GLY A 73 -5.65 -0.02 5.08
CA GLY A 73 -6.63 -1.02 4.67
C GLY A 73 -8.05 -0.77 5.17
N TRP A 74 -8.86 -1.84 5.13
CA TRP A 74 -10.20 -1.89 5.70
C TRP A 74 -10.18 -1.60 7.20
N ASN A 75 -11.22 -0.94 7.67
CA ASN A 75 -11.45 -0.53 9.06
C ASN A 75 -10.25 0.18 9.73
N SER A 76 -9.34 0.72 8.93
CA SER A 76 -8.16 1.46 9.36
C SER A 76 -8.35 2.96 9.12
N LYS A 77 -7.42 3.77 9.59
CA LYS A 77 -7.44 5.23 9.44
C LYS A 77 -6.04 5.79 9.24
N GLY A 78 -5.96 7.06 8.86
CA GLY A 78 -4.67 7.74 8.66
C GLY A 78 -3.74 7.69 9.89
N SER A 79 -4.28 7.55 11.10
CA SER A 79 -3.51 7.47 12.34
C SER A 79 -3.14 6.05 12.80
N SER A 80 -3.58 5.00 12.10
CA SER A 80 -3.20 3.61 12.43
C SER A 80 -1.69 3.39 12.29
N ASP A 81 -1.14 2.47 13.09
CA ASP A 81 0.30 2.32 13.35
C ASP A 81 1.17 2.09 12.10
N LEU A 82 0.62 1.50 11.04
CA LEU A 82 1.35 1.32 9.78
C LEU A 82 1.83 2.66 9.19
N ASN A 83 1.03 3.72 9.33
CA ASN A 83 1.29 4.99 8.65
C ASN A 83 2.47 5.73 9.30
N PRO A 84 2.53 5.92 10.64
CA PRO A 84 3.72 6.44 11.30
C PRO A 84 4.97 5.59 11.05
N ALA A 85 4.87 4.25 11.10
CA ALA A 85 6.02 3.36 10.92
C ALA A 85 6.67 3.51 9.53
N ILE A 86 5.86 3.47 8.46
CA ILE A 86 6.35 3.62 7.08
C ILE A 86 6.80 5.07 6.82
N THR A 87 6.09 6.06 7.36
CA THR A 87 6.48 7.48 7.24
C THR A 87 7.85 7.72 7.84
N ALA A 88 8.08 7.26 9.07
CA ALA A 88 9.39 7.34 9.72
C ALA A 88 10.47 6.63 8.90
N ALA A 89 10.13 5.49 8.28
CA ALA A 89 11.06 4.75 7.42
C ALA A 89 11.49 5.55 6.18
N PHE A 90 10.54 6.17 5.48
CA PHE A 90 10.85 6.99 4.31
C PHE A 90 11.65 8.24 4.68
N LEU A 91 11.27 8.96 5.74
CA LEU A 91 11.94 10.20 6.15
C LEU A 91 13.37 9.95 6.66
N ALA A 92 13.63 8.79 7.26
CA ALA A 92 14.98 8.38 7.66
C ALA A 92 15.90 8.19 6.45
N ASN A 93 15.38 7.74 5.30
CA ASN A 93 16.18 7.39 4.12
C ASN A 93 16.34 8.50 3.09
N GLY A 94 15.55 9.56 3.16
CA GLY A 94 15.63 10.61 2.16
C GLY A 94 14.84 11.84 2.52
N ASP A 95 15.15 12.92 1.81
CA ASP A 95 14.36 14.13 1.86
C ASP A 95 13.22 14.02 0.84
N VAL A 96 12.07 13.56 1.32
CA VAL A 96 10.91 13.19 0.50
C VAL A 96 9.64 13.84 1.04
N ASN A 97 8.62 13.95 0.19
CA ASN A 97 7.26 14.21 0.62
C ASN A 97 6.61 12.86 0.94
N VAL A 98 6.14 12.64 2.17
CA VAL A 98 5.31 11.47 2.51
C VAL A 98 3.87 11.95 2.67
N ILE A 99 2.95 11.37 1.92
CA ILE A 99 1.51 11.68 1.97
C ILE A 99 0.78 10.43 2.45
N VAL A 100 0.16 10.51 3.62
CA VAL A 100 -0.77 9.49 4.09
C VAL A 100 -2.16 9.83 3.55
N LEU A 101 -2.77 8.90 2.82
CA LEU A 101 -4.17 8.96 2.43
C LEU A 101 -5.00 8.38 3.57
N ASP A 102 -5.75 9.24 4.24
CA ASP A 102 -6.83 8.82 5.15
C ASP A 102 -8.13 8.76 4.36
N TRP A 103 -8.59 7.52 4.10
CA TRP A 103 -9.85 7.21 3.43
C TRP A 103 -10.80 6.46 4.38
N SER A 104 -10.61 6.63 5.69
CA SER A 104 -11.36 5.97 6.76
C SER A 104 -12.88 6.09 6.61
N ARG A 105 -13.38 7.18 6.04
CA ARG A 105 -14.82 7.36 5.81
C ARG A 105 -15.45 6.22 5.01
N ALA A 106 -14.76 5.74 3.97
CA ALA A 106 -15.20 4.58 3.20
C ALA A 106 -14.68 3.27 3.81
N ALA A 107 -13.46 3.26 4.36
CA ALA A 107 -12.84 2.05 4.90
C ALA A 107 -13.52 1.51 6.18
N SER A 108 -14.19 2.35 6.97
CA SER A 108 -14.90 1.97 8.20
C SER A 108 -16.31 1.41 7.96
N GLY A 109 -16.76 1.36 6.71
CA GLY A 109 -18.02 0.69 6.37
C GLY A 109 -17.87 -0.84 6.41
N THR A 110 -18.94 -1.52 6.01
CA THR A 110 -18.91 -2.97 5.78
C THR A 110 -17.81 -3.31 4.77
N TYR A 111 -17.32 -4.55 4.80
CA TYR A 111 -16.26 -4.95 3.89
C TYR A 111 -16.70 -4.80 2.43
N THR A 112 -17.92 -5.22 2.10
CA THR A 112 -18.49 -5.13 0.75
C THR A 112 -18.61 -3.68 0.27
N LEU A 113 -19.03 -2.75 1.14
CA LEU A 113 -19.06 -1.31 0.83
C LEU A 113 -17.66 -0.79 0.55
N SER A 114 -16.70 -1.13 1.42
CA SER A 114 -15.32 -0.69 1.30
C SER A 114 -14.68 -1.20 0.01
N VAL A 115 -14.91 -2.46 -0.36
CA VAL A 115 -14.48 -3.05 -1.64
C VAL A 115 -15.05 -2.27 -2.82
N ARG A 116 -16.36 -1.98 -2.82
CA ARG A 116 -17.00 -1.19 -3.88
C ARG A 116 -16.44 0.23 -3.98
N ALA A 117 -16.00 0.83 -2.87
CA ALA A 117 -15.49 2.21 -2.84
C ALA A 117 -14.04 2.34 -3.34
N VAL A 118 -13.24 1.28 -3.34
CA VAL A 118 -11.82 1.32 -3.71
C VAL A 118 -11.54 1.99 -5.07
N PRO A 119 -12.28 1.70 -6.16
CA PRO A 119 -12.02 2.35 -7.45
C PRO A 119 -12.21 3.87 -7.41
N ASP A 120 -13.23 4.35 -6.70
CA ASP A 120 -13.53 5.78 -6.57
C ASP A 120 -12.48 6.49 -5.71
N VAL A 121 -12.07 5.88 -4.58
CA VAL A 121 -10.99 6.40 -3.73
C VAL A 121 -9.68 6.48 -4.53
N GLY A 122 -9.35 5.45 -5.30
CA GLY A 122 -8.17 5.44 -6.16
C GLY A 122 -8.21 6.56 -7.22
N ARG A 123 -9.35 6.76 -7.89
CA ARG A 123 -9.54 7.85 -8.85
C ARG A 123 -9.37 9.22 -8.18
N GLN A 124 -9.90 9.40 -6.99
CA GLN A 124 -9.78 10.65 -6.23
C GLN A 124 -8.34 10.93 -5.84
N LEU A 125 -7.58 9.91 -5.41
CA LEU A 125 -6.15 10.05 -5.14
C LEU A 125 -5.39 10.47 -6.41
N ALA A 126 -5.68 9.86 -7.56
CA ALA A 126 -5.07 10.23 -8.84
C ALA A 126 -5.34 11.70 -9.20
N ASN A 127 -6.59 12.15 -9.05
CA ASN A 127 -7.00 13.53 -9.29
C ASN A 127 -6.30 14.50 -8.32
N PHE A 128 -6.20 14.14 -7.03
CA PHE A 128 -5.47 14.93 -6.04
C PHE A 128 -3.99 15.06 -6.38
N LEU A 129 -3.32 13.96 -6.75
CA LEU A 129 -1.90 14.00 -7.14
C LEU A 129 -1.67 14.84 -8.40
N GLN A 130 -2.56 14.75 -9.38
CA GLN A 130 -2.52 15.61 -10.56
C GLN A 130 -2.67 17.09 -10.18
N PHE A 131 -3.64 17.43 -9.33
CA PHE A 131 -3.82 18.79 -8.81
C PHE A 131 -2.58 19.29 -8.06
N LEU A 132 -2.02 18.46 -7.17
CA LEU A 132 -0.82 18.78 -6.40
C LEU A 132 0.37 19.09 -7.31
N PHE A 133 0.63 18.24 -8.31
CA PHE A 133 1.77 18.40 -9.21
C PHE A 133 1.61 19.59 -10.14
N ASN A 134 0.39 19.85 -10.64
CA ASN A 134 0.11 21.05 -11.44
C ASN A 134 0.26 22.35 -10.62
N THR A 135 0.01 22.29 -9.31
CA THR A 135 0.02 23.48 -8.44
C THR A 135 1.41 23.83 -7.91
N ALA A 136 2.19 22.83 -7.51
CA ALA A 136 3.44 23.04 -6.77
C ALA A 136 4.63 22.22 -7.30
N GLY A 137 4.48 21.62 -8.48
CA GLY A 137 5.48 20.76 -9.09
C GLY A 137 5.45 19.33 -8.54
N GLY A 138 6.02 18.41 -9.31
CA GLY A 138 6.08 16.99 -9.02
C GLY A 138 6.38 16.21 -10.30
N ASN A 139 6.80 14.96 -10.17
CA ASN A 139 7.12 14.12 -11.31
C ASN A 139 6.66 12.69 -11.05
N TRP A 140 5.80 12.14 -11.92
CA TRP A 140 5.32 10.76 -11.85
C TRP A 140 6.45 9.72 -11.88
N ASN A 141 7.58 10.05 -12.51
CA ASN A 141 8.80 9.23 -12.48
C ASN A 141 9.49 9.18 -11.09
N ASN A 142 9.02 9.98 -10.13
CA ASN A 142 9.48 10.02 -8.75
C ASN A 142 8.38 9.68 -7.72
N VAL A 143 7.27 9.07 -8.17
CA VAL A 143 6.14 8.68 -7.30
C VAL A 143 6.21 7.22 -6.92
N HIS A 144 6.17 6.95 -5.61
CA HIS A 144 6.02 5.60 -5.07
C HIS A 144 4.70 5.51 -4.29
N LEU A 145 3.77 4.73 -4.83
CA LEU A 145 2.49 4.42 -4.20
C LEU A 145 2.64 3.16 -3.34
N THR A 146 2.21 3.20 -2.09
CA THR A 146 2.30 2.07 -1.16
C THR A 146 0.96 1.86 -0.47
N GLY A 147 0.49 0.63 -0.43
CA GLY A 147 -0.83 0.32 0.11
C GLY A 147 -0.79 -0.99 0.88
N HIS A 148 -1.52 -1.06 1.99
CA HIS A 148 -1.71 -2.29 2.76
C HIS A 148 -3.13 -2.80 2.61
N SER A 149 -3.32 -4.12 2.52
CA SER A 149 -4.67 -4.72 2.44
C SER A 149 -5.49 -4.13 1.28
N LEU A 150 -6.72 -3.64 1.52
CA LEU A 150 -7.52 -2.89 0.53
C LEU A 150 -6.79 -1.65 -0.03
N GLY A 151 -5.92 -1.02 0.76
CA GLY A 151 -5.08 0.11 0.32
C GLY A 151 -4.16 -0.26 -0.85
N SER A 152 -3.75 -1.52 -0.99
CA SER A 152 -3.01 -2.01 -2.16
C SER A 152 -3.80 -1.81 -3.45
N HIS A 153 -5.10 -2.09 -3.40
CA HIS A 153 -6.00 -1.93 -4.53
C HIS A 153 -6.36 -0.46 -4.76
N VAL A 154 -6.46 0.37 -3.71
CA VAL A 154 -6.57 1.83 -3.85
C VAL A 154 -5.37 2.37 -4.64
N MET A 155 -4.15 1.94 -4.33
CA MET A 155 -2.95 2.34 -5.06
C MET A 155 -2.94 1.85 -6.51
N GLY A 156 -3.41 0.62 -6.76
CA GLY A 156 -3.59 0.11 -8.12
C GLY A 156 -4.56 0.95 -8.95
N ASN A 157 -5.70 1.32 -8.36
CA ASN A 157 -6.70 2.18 -9.01
C ASN A 157 -6.15 3.60 -9.22
N ALA A 158 -5.43 4.16 -8.25
CA ALA A 158 -4.77 5.46 -8.40
C ALA A 158 -3.76 5.46 -9.55
N GLY A 159 -2.95 4.42 -9.68
CA GLY A 159 -2.05 4.24 -10.82
C GLY A 159 -2.78 4.09 -12.17
N ARG A 160 -3.94 3.41 -12.18
CA ARG A 160 -4.79 3.24 -13.37
C ARG A 160 -5.41 4.56 -13.86
N PHE A 161 -5.85 5.41 -12.94
CA PHE A 161 -6.49 6.69 -13.26
C PHE A 161 -5.52 7.87 -13.36
N ALA A 162 -4.25 7.68 -13.02
CA ALA A 162 -3.24 8.72 -13.10
C ALA A 162 -2.99 9.14 -14.57
N PRO A 163 -2.74 10.43 -14.84
CA PRO A 163 -2.41 10.91 -16.19
C PRO A 163 -1.06 10.40 -16.71
N ALA A 164 -0.20 9.90 -15.82
CA ALA A 164 1.03 9.20 -16.16
C ALA A 164 1.30 8.09 -15.13
N ARG A 165 1.99 7.03 -15.57
CA ARG A 165 2.26 5.86 -14.72
C ARG A 165 3.19 6.25 -13.56
N PRO A 166 2.81 6.02 -12.29
CA PRO A 166 3.74 6.18 -11.18
C PRO A 166 4.92 5.21 -11.36
N VAL A 167 6.14 5.65 -11.04
CA VAL A 167 7.32 4.83 -11.27
C VAL A 167 7.32 3.53 -10.47
N ARG A 168 6.65 3.53 -9.31
CA ARG A 168 6.62 2.36 -8.43
C ARG A 168 5.31 2.23 -7.65
N ILE A 169 4.80 1.01 -7.55
CA ILE A 169 3.74 0.63 -6.61
C ILE A 169 4.19 -0.56 -5.77
N THR A 170 3.98 -0.51 -4.46
CA THR A 170 4.20 -1.65 -3.55
C THR A 170 2.90 -1.99 -2.81
N GLY A 171 2.37 -3.18 -3.04
CA GLY A 171 1.26 -3.77 -2.29
C GLY A 171 1.78 -4.57 -1.08
N MET A 172 1.26 -4.29 0.10
CA MET A 172 1.59 -4.99 1.34
C MET A 172 0.40 -5.86 1.70
N ASP A 173 0.56 -7.15 1.46
CA ASP A 173 -0.47 -8.19 1.57
C ASP A 173 -1.82 -7.77 0.97
N PRO A 174 -1.90 -7.56 -0.38
CA PRO A 174 -3.12 -7.11 -1.05
C PRO A 174 -4.31 -7.99 -0.68
N ALA A 175 -5.45 -7.39 -0.30
CA ALA A 175 -6.59 -8.13 0.25
C ALA A 175 -7.14 -9.19 -0.73
N GLY A 176 -7.44 -10.39 -0.22
CA GLY A 176 -7.93 -11.53 -0.99
C GLY A 176 -9.44 -11.55 -1.25
N PRO A 177 -10.29 -11.48 -0.21
CA PRO A 177 -11.74 -11.63 -0.36
C PRO A 177 -12.33 -10.61 -1.33
N GLN A 178 -13.11 -11.06 -2.32
CA GLN A 178 -13.69 -10.26 -3.42
C GLN A 178 -12.70 -9.62 -4.42
N TRP A 179 -11.40 -9.92 -4.32
CA TRP A 179 -10.37 -9.36 -5.22
C TRP A 179 -9.70 -10.37 -6.14
N GLY A 180 -9.84 -11.68 -5.87
CA GLY A 180 -9.45 -12.72 -6.83
C GLY A 180 -10.18 -12.57 -8.16
N GLY A 181 -9.45 -12.32 -9.25
CA GLY A 181 -10.03 -12.10 -10.59
C GLY A 181 -10.75 -10.76 -10.77
N ASN A 182 -10.78 -9.88 -9.77
CA ASN A 182 -11.42 -8.57 -9.87
C ASN A 182 -10.61 -7.66 -10.79
N SER A 183 -11.24 -7.09 -11.83
CA SER A 183 -10.56 -6.21 -12.80
C SER A 183 -10.02 -4.92 -12.17
N ASN A 184 -10.55 -4.52 -11.02
CA ASN A 184 -10.08 -3.39 -10.26
C ASN A 184 -8.90 -3.71 -9.33
N ALA A 185 -8.52 -4.98 -9.18
CA ALA A 185 -7.40 -5.37 -8.33
C ALA A 185 -6.09 -4.70 -8.75
N LEU A 186 -5.17 -4.64 -7.79
CA LEU A 186 -3.80 -4.24 -8.05
C LEU A 186 -3.21 -5.21 -9.07
N ASN A 187 -2.57 -4.70 -10.10
CA ASN A 187 -1.85 -5.53 -11.05
C ASN A 187 -0.62 -4.81 -11.62
N ARG A 188 0.23 -5.59 -12.30
CA ARG A 188 1.47 -5.12 -12.93
C ARG A 188 1.34 -3.91 -13.88
N ASN A 189 0.18 -3.67 -14.46
CA ASN A 189 -0.01 -2.55 -15.38
C ASN A 189 -0.26 -1.21 -14.67
N ASN A 190 -0.50 -1.22 -13.35
CA ASN A 190 -0.88 -0.01 -12.62
C ASN A 190 0.28 0.97 -12.36
N GLY A 191 1.54 0.54 -12.48
CA GLY A 191 2.72 1.40 -12.35
C GLY A 191 3.83 0.93 -13.29
N VAL A 192 4.95 1.67 -13.40
CA VAL A 192 6.09 1.24 -14.23
C VAL A 192 6.75 -0.03 -13.68
N TYR A 193 6.79 -0.15 -12.35
CA TYR A 193 7.16 -1.37 -11.64
C TYR A 193 6.20 -1.56 -10.47
N VAL A 194 5.56 -2.72 -10.40
CA VAL A 194 4.65 -3.09 -9.30
C VAL A 194 5.22 -4.31 -8.58
N GLU A 195 5.21 -4.28 -7.25
CA GLU A 195 5.53 -5.45 -6.45
C GLU A 195 4.51 -5.68 -5.34
N SER A 196 4.37 -6.93 -4.93
CA SER A 196 3.55 -7.31 -3.77
C SER A 196 4.37 -8.10 -2.76
N ILE A 197 4.09 -7.89 -1.47
CA ILE A 197 4.66 -8.63 -0.35
C ILE A 197 3.52 -9.44 0.27
N HIS A 198 3.52 -10.75 0.08
CA HIS A 198 2.49 -11.66 0.56
C HIS A 198 2.91 -12.22 1.91
N THR A 199 2.07 -12.07 2.94
CA THR A 199 2.35 -12.57 4.29
C THR A 199 1.18 -13.34 4.89
N ASP A 200 -0.03 -13.17 4.35
CA ASP A 200 -1.21 -13.95 4.69
C ASP A 200 -1.99 -14.42 3.44
N GLY A 201 -1.24 -14.85 2.42
CA GLY A 201 -1.78 -15.26 1.14
C GLY A 201 -2.70 -16.48 1.22
N GLY A 202 -3.89 -16.36 0.63
CA GLY A 202 -4.91 -17.41 0.57
C GLY A 202 -5.91 -17.37 1.73
N LEU A 203 -5.80 -16.39 2.63
CA LEU A 203 -6.77 -16.13 3.69
C LEU A 203 -7.21 -14.66 3.69
N LEU A 204 -6.42 -13.75 4.26
CA LEU A 204 -6.71 -12.31 4.19
C LEU A 204 -6.07 -11.64 2.97
N GLY A 205 -4.91 -12.13 2.54
CA GLY A 205 -4.20 -11.65 1.36
C GLY A 205 -4.43 -12.53 0.12
N ILE A 206 -4.21 -11.97 -1.07
CA ILE A 206 -4.10 -12.73 -2.32
C ILE A 206 -2.84 -13.59 -2.26
N MET A 207 -2.91 -14.85 -2.71
CA MET A 207 -1.73 -15.71 -2.86
C MET A 207 -1.17 -15.69 -4.28
N ASP A 208 -2.04 -15.51 -5.27
CA ASP A 208 -1.68 -15.53 -6.67
C ASP A 208 -0.76 -14.35 -7.03
N PRO A 209 0.16 -14.54 -7.98
CA PRO A 209 1.01 -13.45 -8.43
C PRO A 209 0.20 -12.42 -9.21
N ILE A 210 0.26 -11.16 -8.77
CA ILE A 210 -0.49 -10.06 -9.40
C ILE A 210 0.43 -8.95 -9.91
N SER A 211 1.72 -8.99 -9.59
CA SER A 211 2.65 -7.87 -9.77
C SER A 211 3.72 -8.17 -10.82
N ASP A 212 4.65 -7.24 -11.06
CA ASP A 212 5.87 -7.60 -11.79
C ASP A 212 6.71 -8.55 -10.93
N ALA A 213 6.91 -8.22 -9.66
CA ALA A 213 7.59 -9.06 -8.69
C ALA A 213 6.71 -9.34 -7.45
N ASP A 214 6.50 -10.62 -7.13
CA ASP A 214 5.72 -11.04 -5.97
C ASP A 214 6.64 -11.74 -4.95
N PHE A 215 6.73 -11.18 -3.75
CA PHE A 215 7.60 -11.65 -2.67
C PHE A 215 6.79 -12.45 -1.65
N TYR A 216 7.31 -13.62 -1.28
CA TYR A 216 6.68 -14.58 -0.37
C TYR A 216 7.59 -14.84 0.84
N PRO A 217 7.78 -13.86 1.74
CA PRO A 217 8.50 -14.07 2.99
C PRO A 217 7.90 -15.23 3.78
N ASN A 218 8.75 -16.18 4.18
CA ASN A 218 8.39 -17.37 4.94
C ASN A 218 7.28 -18.21 4.26
N GLY A 219 7.24 -18.22 2.93
CA GLY A 219 6.23 -18.92 2.15
C GLY A 219 5.00 -18.08 1.80
N GLY A 220 4.93 -16.85 2.31
CA GLY A 220 3.91 -15.85 2.02
C GLY A 220 2.51 -16.18 2.53
N ARG A 221 2.44 -16.99 3.59
CA ARG A 221 1.20 -17.47 4.22
C ARG A 221 1.28 -17.28 5.73
N ASN A 222 0.13 -17.34 6.41
CA ASN A 222 0.13 -17.51 7.86
C ASN A 222 0.60 -18.92 8.26
N PRO A 223 1.20 -19.07 9.45
CA PRO A 223 1.69 -17.98 10.31
C PRO A 223 3.05 -17.43 9.83
N GLN A 224 3.23 -16.11 9.90
CA GLN A 224 4.56 -15.50 9.81
C GLN A 224 5.32 -15.68 11.15
N PRO A 225 6.67 -15.67 11.15
CA PRO A 225 7.46 -15.77 12.38
C PRO A 225 7.06 -14.71 13.41
N GLY A 226 6.74 -15.15 14.64
CA GLY A 226 6.28 -14.27 15.72
C GLY A 226 4.78 -13.93 15.68
N CYS A 227 4.00 -14.49 14.75
CA CYS A 227 2.56 -14.29 14.66
C CYS A 227 1.77 -15.53 15.06
N TRP A 228 0.72 -15.32 15.86
CA TRP A 228 -0.21 -16.36 16.32
C TRP A 228 -1.60 -16.26 15.70
N THR A 229 -1.85 -15.19 14.95
CA THR A 229 -3.12 -14.94 14.26
C THR A 229 -2.85 -14.55 12.81
N SER A 230 -3.84 -14.79 11.95
CA SER A 230 -3.83 -14.31 10.57
C SER A 230 -3.78 -12.79 10.51
N ALA A 231 -4.43 -12.09 11.46
CA ALA A 231 -4.31 -10.64 11.62
C ALA A 231 -2.86 -10.16 11.76
N CYS A 232 -2.08 -10.79 12.66
CA CYS A 232 -0.66 -10.49 12.79
C CYS A 232 0.12 -10.77 11.50
N SER A 233 -0.17 -11.89 10.83
CA SER A 233 0.50 -12.25 9.57
C SER A 233 0.17 -11.24 8.46
N HIS A 234 -1.06 -10.73 8.41
CA HIS A 234 -1.49 -9.69 7.47
C HIS A 234 -0.77 -8.35 7.72
N SER A 235 -0.64 -7.96 8.98
CA SER A 235 0.10 -6.75 9.39
C SER A 235 1.61 -6.87 9.15
N ARG A 236 2.17 -8.09 9.22
CA ARG A 236 3.62 -8.32 9.01
C ARG A 236 4.13 -7.73 7.68
N ALA A 237 3.32 -7.67 6.63
CA ALA A 237 3.76 -7.09 5.36
C ALA A 237 4.17 -5.62 5.47
N HIS A 238 3.44 -4.79 6.23
CA HIS A 238 3.80 -3.38 6.38
C HIS A 238 5.02 -3.18 7.29
N GLU A 239 5.21 -4.06 8.29
CA GLU A 239 6.39 -4.07 9.15
C GLU A 239 7.65 -4.45 8.38
N LEU A 240 7.57 -5.52 7.57
CA LEU A 240 8.66 -5.94 6.68
C LEU A 240 8.95 -4.86 5.64
N PHE A 241 7.93 -4.21 5.09
CA PHE A 241 8.14 -3.09 4.18
C PHE A 241 8.86 -1.92 4.87
N ALA A 242 8.41 -1.49 6.06
CA ALA A 242 9.08 -0.43 6.81
C ALA A 242 10.55 -0.79 7.13
N SER A 243 10.83 -2.04 7.53
CA SER A 243 12.21 -2.53 7.73
C SER A 243 13.01 -2.49 6.44
N SER A 244 12.44 -2.98 5.33
CA SER A 244 13.10 -2.97 4.01
C SER A 244 13.45 -1.55 3.55
N VAL A 245 12.60 -0.57 3.87
CA VAL A 245 12.84 0.84 3.57
C VAL A 245 14.01 1.33 4.42
N ARG A 246 14.06 1.00 5.72
CA ARG A 246 15.14 1.40 6.65
C ARG A 246 16.51 0.79 6.36
N THR A 247 16.56 -0.43 5.84
CA THR A 247 17.79 -1.25 5.88
C THR A 247 18.13 -1.91 4.55
N ASN A 248 17.16 -2.05 3.64
CA ASN A 248 17.30 -2.70 2.33
C ASN A 248 17.90 -4.12 2.38
N HIS A 249 17.78 -4.84 3.50
CA HIS A 249 18.54 -6.09 3.73
C HIS A 249 17.79 -7.37 3.33
N PHE A 250 16.48 -7.31 3.06
CA PHE A 250 15.73 -8.50 2.65
C PHE A 250 16.05 -8.88 1.22
N VAL A 251 16.76 -9.98 1.02
CA VAL A 251 17.12 -10.50 -0.30
C VAL A 251 16.22 -11.68 -0.66
N GLY A 252 15.32 -11.47 -1.63
CA GLY A 252 14.51 -12.52 -2.23
C GLY A 252 15.28 -13.32 -3.28
N ARG A 253 15.09 -14.64 -3.32
CA ARG A 253 15.58 -15.50 -4.40
C ARG A 253 14.46 -15.89 -5.34
N ARG A 254 14.69 -15.78 -6.64
CA ARG A 254 13.71 -16.10 -7.67
C ARG A 254 13.33 -17.58 -7.63
N CYS A 255 12.03 -17.85 -7.69
CA CYS A 255 11.43 -19.16 -7.72
C CYS A 255 10.88 -19.46 -9.12
N ASN A 256 10.87 -20.74 -9.51
CA ASN A 256 10.29 -21.16 -10.79
C ASN A 256 8.77 -21.23 -10.76
N ASN A 257 8.19 -21.44 -9.58
CA ASN A 257 6.76 -21.56 -9.39
C ASN A 257 6.37 -21.25 -7.94
N LEU A 258 5.06 -21.16 -7.71
CA LEU A 258 4.50 -20.80 -6.42
C LEU A 258 4.75 -21.88 -5.34
N THR A 259 4.92 -23.14 -5.73
CA THR A 259 5.28 -24.22 -4.80
C THR A 259 6.66 -24.00 -4.20
N GLN A 260 7.65 -23.64 -5.03
CA GLN A 260 8.98 -23.27 -4.53
C GLN A 260 8.93 -22.04 -3.62
N ALA A 261 8.14 -21.02 -3.98
CA ALA A 261 7.96 -19.83 -3.15
C ALA A 261 7.38 -20.17 -1.78
N ARG A 262 6.29 -20.97 -1.75
CA ARG A 262 5.63 -21.47 -0.53
C ARG A 262 6.57 -22.24 0.39
N ASN A 263 7.43 -23.07 -0.18
CA ASN A 263 8.38 -23.88 0.58
C ASN A 263 9.70 -23.16 0.87
N VAL A 264 9.88 -21.94 0.35
CA VAL A 264 11.13 -21.17 0.42
C VAL A 264 12.33 -21.97 -0.13
N GLN A 265 12.10 -22.65 -1.25
CA GLN A 265 13.07 -23.52 -1.95
C GLN A 265 13.52 -22.87 -3.28
N CYS A 266 13.89 -21.59 -3.23
CA CYS A 266 14.19 -20.79 -4.41
C CYS A 266 15.71 -20.60 -4.58
N THR A 267 16.21 -20.84 -5.79
CA THR A 267 17.66 -20.86 -6.09
C THR A 267 18.06 -19.88 -7.19
N GLY A 268 17.11 -19.17 -7.80
CA GLY A 268 17.37 -18.25 -8.90
C GLY A 268 17.99 -16.92 -8.46
N ALA A 269 18.03 -15.98 -9.41
CA ALA A 269 18.58 -14.63 -9.23
C ALA A 269 17.96 -13.89 -8.03
N THR A 270 18.71 -12.96 -7.46
CA THR A 270 18.30 -12.21 -6.28
C THR A 270 17.64 -10.88 -6.64
N LEU A 271 16.65 -10.49 -5.85
CA LEU A 271 16.07 -9.15 -5.87
C LEU A 271 15.74 -8.75 -4.42
N ASN A 272 16.15 -7.56 -3.99
CA ASN A 272 15.80 -7.10 -2.64
C ASN A 272 14.28 -6.89 -2.54
N MET A 273 13.63 -7.31 -1.47
CA MET A 273 12.21 -7.04 -1.21
C MET A 273 12.02 -5.60 -0.72
N GLY A 274 10.94 -4.93 -1.13
CA GLY A 274 10.65 -3.55 -0.71
C GLY A 274 11.78 -2.59 -1.08
N ASN A 275 12.11 -1.62 -0.21
CA ASN A 275 13.13 -0.56 -0.33
C ASN A 275 12.70 0.78 -0.98
N THR A 276 13.62 1.76 -0.98
CA THR A 276 13.41 3.13 -1.47
C THR A 276 13.77 3.37 -2.95
N GLN A 277 14.33 2.36 -3.64
CA GLN A 277 14.86 2.49 -4.99
C GLN A 277 13.74 2.71 -6.02
N LEU A 278 13.51 3.95 -6.44
CA LEU A 278 12.46 4.29 -7.42
C LEU A 278 12.66 3.60 -8.78
N GLY A 279 13.92 3.47 -9.21
CA GLY A 279 14.30 2.82 -10.47
C GLY A 279 14.31 1.29 -10.42
N LYS A 280 13.80 0.65 -9.35
CA LYS A 280 13.81 -0.81 -9.20
C LYS A 280 13.09 -1.48 -10.37
N ARG A 281 13.69 -2.55 -10.90
CA ARG A 281 13.15 -3.38 -11.98
C ARG A 281 13.39 -4.85 -11.64
N GLY A 282 12.57 -5.71 -12.21
CA GLY A 282 12.66 -7.16 -12.01
C GLY A 282 11.29 -7.77 -12.18
N SER A 283 11.24 -9.08 -12.38
CA SER A 283 9.97 -9.80 -12.42
C SER A 283 10.09 -11.25 -11.99
N GLY A 284 8.97 -11.78 -11.50
CA GLY A 284 8.82 -13.17 -11.07
C GLY A 284 8.48 -13.31 -9.59
N LEU A 285 8.53 -14.55 -9.14
CA LEU A 285 8.21 -14.94 -7.76
C LEU A 285 9.50 -14.98 -6.95
N PHE A 286 9.50 -14.44 -5.74
CA PHE A 286 10.67 -14.39 -4.89
C PHE A 286 10.38 -14.95 -3.50
N GLY A 287 11.10 -15.98 -3.08
CA GLY A 287 11.04 -16.55 -1.74
C GLY A 287 12.18 -16.03 -0.87
N LEU A 288 11.90 -15.81 0.41
CA LEU A 288 12.89 -15.41 1.41
C LEU A 288 12.45 -15.83 2.81
N ARG A 289 13.37 -15.75 3.77
CA ARG A 289 13.09 -15.92 5.20
C ARG A 289 13.26 -14.60 5.92
N THR A 290 12.47 -14.39 6.95
CA THR A 290 12.61 -13.27 7.90
C THR A 290 12.52 -13.83 9.32
N GLY A 291 13.07 -13.13 10.29
CA GLY A 291 12.90 -13.43 11.71
C GLY A 291 11.59 -12.90 12.29
N SER A 292 11.41 -13.12 13.59
CA SER A 292 10.18 -12.78 14.32
C SER A 292 10.17 -11.37 14.90
N SER A 293 11.34 -10.74 15.10
CA SER A 293 11.52 -9.44 15.75
C SER A 293 12.31 -8.48 14.89
N TRP A 294 11.99 -7.18 14.96
CA TRP A 294 12.70 -6.12 14.24
C TRP A 294 14.23 -6.22 14.40
N PRO A 295 15.04 -6.07 13.32
CA PRO A 295 14.64 -5.68 11.96
C PRO A 295 14.08 -6.81 11.07
N PHE A 296 13.72 -7.95 11.69
CA PHE A 296 13.21 -9.21 11.14
C PHE A 296 14.28 -10.05 10.46
#